data_AF-A0A0P0WTE8-F1
#
_entry.id   AF-A0A0P0WTE8-F1
#
_cell.length_a   1.000
_cell.length_b   1.000
_cell.length_c   1.000
_cell.angle_alpha   90.00
_cell.angle_beta   90.00
_cell.angle_gamma   90.00
#
_symmetry.space_group_name_H-M   'P 1'
#
loop_
_entity.id
_entity.type
_entity.pdbx_description
1 polymer ?
#
loop_
_entity_poly.entity_id
_entity_poly.type
_entity_poly.pdbx_seq_one_letter_code
_entity_poly.pdbx_strand_id
1 'polypeptide(L)'
;MEAEDDERAEAEAEARREKEAGNAAYRKLYLETAVRHYTRGALLDPRDISFLTNRAAAYLLMSKYKECVRDCDEAVEKGRELRADNKLVARALARKASALLKLAACAADYDPAIRALQQSLAEHYSEETLAKLGEAEEARKEIEERERLDQEAADHHRDRGNDFFKQKRYQEAAMHYTEAMKKNPKDPRVFSNRAQCHIYLGALPEGLEDADKCIALDPTFLKGYLRKAKVQLLMGNYEIALATYVEGLKCDPNNLEVLDGLRRCAACIKRANGGDSRAEDLREILGDLHLNDDLCNKLQKSMDEAAVLKKEASDERLKRIESERLARTLEDLYLSQVQQRKETEESLSRVQQEFEQLKIQQDEVTVELQRVNEQNENLLGQLSDSREHFEWLLSEHDQLLRERDNAVREVEELRQKRGQMLSVLVTAMHCEFSSSEVESATENFSNSLKIGEGGFGCVYKGILRNMTVAIKVLRPDSLQGQSQFEQEVSILSRVRHPHLVTLLGACSESSTLVYEFLPNGSLEDFLMCSDKRQTLTWQARIRIIA
;
A
#
# COMPACT_ATOMS: atom_id res chain seq x y z
N MET A 1 -15.05 -23.52 42.46
CA MET A 1 -16.20 -23.70 41.56
C MET A 1 -17.06 -22.44 41.52
N GLU A 2 -17.95 -22.15 42.47
CA GLU A 2 -18.81 -20.94 42.36
C GLU A 2 -18.02 -19.61 42.28
N ALA A 3 -16.97 -19.44 43.08
CA ALA A 3 -16.13 -18.22 43.02
C ALA A 3 -15.29 -18.10 41.74
N GLU A 4 -14.89 -19.24 41.13
CA GLU A 4 -14.11 -19.25 39.88
C GLU A 4 -15.01 -18.98 38.66
N ASP A 5 -16.28 -19.42 38.73
CA ASP A 5 -17.27 -19.15 37.70
C ASP A 5 -17.75 -17.68 37.75
N ASP A 6 -17.83 -17.08 38.94
CA ASP A 6 -18.14 -15.65 39.12
C ASP A 6 -17.01 -14.73 38.63
N GLU A 7 -15.75 -15.00 39.01
CA GLU A 7 -14.58 -14.25 38.50
C GLU A 7 -14.47 -14.33 36.97
N ARG A 8 -14.80 -15.49 36.41
CA ARG A 8 -14.81 -15.71 34.97
C ARG A 8 -15.93 -14.96 34.26
N ALA A 9 -17.14 -14.94 34.83
CA ALA A 9 -18.25 -14.18 34.28
C ALA A 9 -17.97 -12.66 34.28
N GLU A 10 -17.26 -12.17 35.30
CA GLU A 10 -16.81 -10.79 35.38
C GLU A 10 -15.75 -10.47 34.30
N ALA A 11 -14.76 -11.35 34.12
CA ALA A 11 -13.75 -11.22 33.06
C ALA A 11 -14.38 -11.23 31.65
N GLU A 12 -15.36 -12.10 31.39
CA GLU A 12 -16.11 -12.15 30.12
C GLU A 12 -16.98 -10.90 29.90
N ALA A 13 -17.52 -10.29 30.96
CA ALA A 13 -18.23 -9.02 30.89
C ALA A 13 -17.28 -7.85 30.60
N GLU A 14 -16.10 -7.82 31.22
CA GLU A 14 -15.07 -6.82 30.94
C GLU A 14 -14.52 -6.94 29.51
N ALA A 15 -14.25 -8.17 29.05
CA ALA A 15 -13.84 -8.44 27.67
C ALA A 15 -14.87 -7.92 26.66
N ARG A 16 -16.17 -8.09 26.92
CA ARG A 16 -17.25 -7.53 26.07
C ARG A 16 -17.22 -6.00 26.02
N ARG A 17 -17.01 -5.32 27.15
CA ARG A 17 -16.87 -3.85 27.19
C ARG A 17 -15.66 -3.38 26.39
N GLU A 18 -14.52 -4.07 26.54
CA GLU A 18 -13.31 -3.80 25.75
C GLU A 18 -13.54 -4.03 24.25
N LYS A 19 -14.32 -5.05 23.87
CA LYS A 19 -14.72 -5.28 22.48
C LYS A 19 -15.54 -4.12 21.91
N GLU A 20 -16.53 -3.64 22.65
CA GLU A 20 -17.39 -2.52 22.24
C GLU A 20 -16.61 -1.22 22.13
N ALA A 21 -15.72 -0.94 23.10
CA ALA A 21 -14.81 0.20 23.05
C ALA A 21 -13.85 0.13 21.85
N GLY A 22 -13.28 -1.06 21.59
CA GLY A 22 -12.46 -1.31 20.41
C GLY A 22 -13.21 -1.10 19.09
N ASN A 23 -14.45 -1.60 18.99
CA ASN A 23 -15.31 -1.42 17.82
C ASN A 23 -15.71 0.06 17.63
N ALA A 24 -15.94 0.80 18.71
CA ALA A 24 -16.23 2.24 18.66
C ALA A 24 -14.99 3.04 18.20
N ALA A 25 -13.81 2.72 18.73
CA ALA A 25 -12.55 3.33 18.29
C ALA A 25 -12.24 3.01 16.82
N TYR A 26 -12.47 1.76 16.39
CA TYR A 26 -12.29 1.32 15.01
C TYR A 26 -13.21 2.09 14.04
N ARG A 27 -14.49 2.27 14.39
CA ARG A 27 -15.44 3.07 13.60
C ARG A 27 -15.03 4.55 13.47
N LYS A 28 -14.31 5.07 14.46
CA LYS A 28 -13.75 6.44 14.46
C LYS A 28 -12.34 6.51 13.85
N LEU A 29 -11.81 5.41 13.28
CA LEU A 29 -10.45 5.30 12.75
C LEU A 29 -9.31 5.55 13.77
N TYR A 30 -9.60 5.45 15.07
CA TYR A 30 -8.56 5.44 16.11
C TYR A 30 -7.95 4.03 16.23
N LEU A 31 -7.20 3.63 15.21
CA LEU A 31 -6.75 2.25 15.00
C LEU A 31 -5.82 1.74 16.11
N GLU A 32 -4.88 2.56 16.60
CA GLU A 32 -3.99 2.18 17.71
C GLU A 32 -4.76 1.94 19.01
N THR A 33 -5.71 2.81 19.31
CA THR A 33 -6.61 2.66 20.47
C THR A 33 -7.46 1.41 20.33
N ALA A 34 -7.98 1.12 19.13
CA ALA A 34 -8.73 -0.10 18.85
C ALA A 34 -7.87 -1.36 19.06
N VAL A 35 -6.63 -1.37 18.55
CA VAL A 35 -5.67 -2.46 18.75
C VAL A 35 -5.40 -2.71 20.23
N ARG A 36 -5.26 -1.64 21.03
CA ARG A 36 -5.05 -1.75 22.49
C ARG A 36 -6.26 -2.41 23.17
N HIS A 37 -7.47 -1.96 22.85
CA HIS A 37 -8.71 -2.54 23.39
C HIS A 37 -8.89 -4.01 22.99
N TYR A 38 -8.65 -4.36 21.72
CA TYR A 38 -8.70 -5.77 21.30
C TYR A 38 -7.63 -6.64 21.93
N THR A 39 -6.42 -6.09 22.16
CA THR A 39 -5.34 -6.82 22.86
C THR A 39 -5.71 -7.09 24.30
N ARG A 40 -6.28 -6.10 25.00
CA ARG A 40 -6.78 -6.29 26.37
C ARG A 40 -7.93 -7.30 26.41
N GLY A 41 -8.88 -7.20 25.49
CA GLY A 41 -9.98 -8.14 25.35
C GLY A 41 -9.52 -9.59 25.12
N ALA A 42 -8.53 -9.81 24.26
CA ALA A 42 -7.95 -11.13 24.01
C ALA A 42 -7.19 -11.72 25.21
N LEU A 43 -6.68 -10.89 26.12
CA LEU A 43 -6.06 -11.33 27.38
C LEU A 43 -7.10 -11.72 28.43
N LEU A 44 -8.22 -10.98 28.48
CA LEU A 44 -9.33 -11.23 29.41
C LEU A 44 -10.15 -12.47 29.03
N ASP A 45 -10.43 -12.65 27.73
CA ASP A 45 -11.08 -13.83 27.20
C ASP A 45 -10.28 -14.42 26.02
N PRO A 46 -9.33 -15.34 26.31
CA PRO A 46 -8.53 -16.00 25.28
C PRO A 46 -9.33 -16.95 24.37
N ARG A 47 -10.60 -17.26 24.69
CA ARG A 47 -11.43 -18.18 23.92
C ARG A 47 -12.17 -17.49 22.77
N ASP A 48 -12.46 -16.20 22.90
CA ASP A 48 -13.10 -15.43 21.84
C ASP A 48 -12.07 -14.99 20.78
N ILE A 49 -11.97 -15.78 19.71
CA ILE A 49 -11.10 -15.45 18.57
C ILE A 49 -11.48 -14.14 17.88
N SER A 50 -12.69 -13.60 18.10
CA SER A 50 -13.14 -12.38 17.42
C SER A 50 -12.25 -11.18 17.73
N PHE A 51 -11.63 -11.13 18.92
CA PHE A 51 -10.64 -10.11 19.28
C PHE A 51 -9.43 -10.12 18.35
N LEU A 52 -8.83 -11.29 18.10
CA LEU A 52 -7.70 -11.45 17.19
C LEU A 52 -8.10 -11.08 15.76
N THR A 53 -9.26 -11.54 15.30
CA THR A 53 -9.72 -11.20 13.94
C THR A 53 -10.00 -9.71 13.76
N ASN A 54 -10.51 -9.02 14.79
CA ASN A 54 -10.78 -7.58 14.77
C ASN A 54 -9.50 -6.75 14.90
N ARG A 55 -8.53 -7.21 15.70
CA ARG A 55 -7.20 -6.61 15.78
C ARG A 55 -6.45 -6.72 14.44
N ALA A 56 -6.53 -7.89 13.79
CA ALA A 56 -6.00 -8.08 12.45
C ALA A 56 -6.62 -7.11 11.42
N ALA A 57 -7.93 -6.82 11.52
CA ALA A 57 -8.57 -5.83 10.67
C ALA A 57 -8.03 -4.41 10.89
N ALA A 58 -7.76 -4.04 12.15
CA ALA A 58 -7.12 -2.76 12.48
C ALA A 58 -5.68 -2.71 11.92
N TYR A 59 -4.90 -3.77 12.07
CA TYR A 59 -3.56 -3.85 11.49
C TYR A 59 -3.55 -3.77 9.96
N LEU A 60 -4.55 -4.34 9.29
CA LEU A 60 -4.70 -4.24 7.84
C LEU A 60 -4.89 -2.77 7.39
N LEU A 61 -5.71 -1.99 8.11
CA LEU A 61 -5.90 -0.56 7.84
C LEU A 61 -4.65 0.28 8.20
N MET A 62 -3.85 -0.16 9.16
CA MET A 62 -2.59 0.49 9.54
C MET A 62 -1.41 0.14 8.60
N SER A 63 -1.62 -0.65 7.55
CA SER A 63 -0.55 -1.21 6.69
C SER A 63 0.46 -2.10 7.44
N LYS A 64 0.11 -2.60 8.64
CA LYS A 64 0.93 -3.52 9.43
C LYS A 64 0.64 -4.96 9.02
N TYR A 65 1.01 -5.30 7.79
CA TYR A 65 0.59 -6.55 7.14
C TYR A 65 1.18 -7.80 7.82
N LYS A 66 2.41 -7.73 8.32
CA LYS A 66 3.06 -8.87 8.99
C LYS A 66 2.36 -9.21 10.31
N GLU A 67 2.01 -8.20 11.09
CA GLU A 67 1.26 -8.32 12.34
C GLU A 67 -0.17 -8.81 12.08
N CYS A 68 -0.82 -8.33 11.01
CA CYS A 68 -2.11 -8.83 10.56
C CYS A 68 -2.07 -10.33 10.24
N VAL A 69 -1.07 -10.79 9.49
CA VAL A 69 -0.89 -12.22 9.15
C VAL A 69 -0.71 -13.06 10.42
N ARG A 70 0.14 -12.61 11.35
CA ARG A 70 0.36 -13.30 12.63
C ARG A 70 -0.92 -13.45 13.45
N ASP A 71 -1.69 -12.36 13.60
CA ASP A 71 -2.96 -12.40 14.33
C ASP A 71 -3.98 -13.31 13.66
N CYS A 72 -4.01 -13.35 12.33
CA CYS A 72 -4.89 -14.25 11.60
C CYS A 72 -4.48 -15.71 11.75
N ASP A 73 -3.18 -16.01 11.72
CA ASP A 73 -2.67 -17.37 11.96
C ASP A 73 -3.02 -17.86 13.37
N GLU A 74 -2.81 -17.03 14.39
CA GLU A 74 -3.19 -17.32 15.77
C GLU A 74 -4.72 -17.51 15.90
N ALA A 75 -5.52 -16.69 15.21
CA ALA A 75 -6.98 -16.81 15.23
C ALA A 75 -7.48 -18.11 14.57
N VAL A 76 -6.82 -18.58 13.51
CA VAL A 76 -7.16 -19.84 12.82
C VAL A 76 -6.78 -21.04 13.66
N GLU A 77 -5.59 -21.03 14.27
CA GLU A 77 -5.13 -22.10 15.16
C GLU A 77 -6.06 -22.24 16.36
N LYS A 78 -6.27 -21.17 17.13
CA LYS A 78 -7.20 -21.15 18.27
C LYS A 78 -8.63 -21.44 17.85
N GLY A 79 -9.06 -20.93 16.70
CA GLY A 79 -10.42 -21.16 16.18
C GLY A 79 -10.69 -22.63 15.91
N ARG A 80 -9.71 -23.36 15.37
CA ARG A 80 -9.81 -24.81 15.12
C ARG A 80 -9.74 -25.61 16.41
N GLU A 81 -8.87 -25.24 17.35
CA GLU A 81 -8.76 -25.89 18.67
C GLU A 81 -10.06 -25.77 19.47
N LEU A 82 -10.64 -24.56 19.50
CA LEU A 82 -11.84 -24.26 20.27
C LEU A 82 -13.15 -24.60 19.54
N ARG A 83 -13.06 -25.10 18.30
CA ARG A 83 -14.21 -25.35 17.41
C ARG A 83 -15.13 -24.12 17.29
N ALA A 84 -14.51 -22.96 17.10
CA ALA A 84 -15.22 -21.72 16.86
C ALA A 84 -16.00 -21.76 15.53
N ASP A 85 -16.93 -20.83 15.34
CA ASP A 85 -17.72 -20.73 14.11
C ASP A 85 -16.81 -20.70 12.86
N ASN A 86 -17.02 -21.63 11.93
CA ASN A 86 -16.30 -21.73 10.67
C ASN A 86 -16.30 -20.39 9.90
N LYS A 87 -17.36 -19.60 10.04
CA LYS A 87 -17.44 -18.25 9.44
C LYS A 87 -16.40 -17.29 10.01
N LEU A 88 -16.08 -17.38 11.29
CA LEU A 88 -15.04 -16.56 11.93
C LEU A 88 -13.64 -17.00 11.49
N VAL A 89 -13.40 -18.31 11.40
CA VAL A 89 -12.13 -18.88 10.90
C VAL A 89 -11.91 -18.49 9.43
N ALA A 90 -12.94 -18.63 8.59
CA ALA A 90 -12.91 -18.16 7.20
C ALA A 90 -12.64 -16.66 7.11
N ARG A 91 -13.27 -15.84 7.95
CA ARG A 91 -13.01 -14.39 7.99
C ARG A 91 -11.56 -14.06 8.37
N ALA A 92 -10.95 -14.82 9.27
CA ALA A 92 -9.54 -14.67 9.61
C ALA A 92 -8.64 -15.00 8.40
N LEU A 93 -8.92 -16.11 7.71
CA LEU A 93 -8.19 -16.49 6.49
C LEU A 93 -8.35 -15.47 5.34
N ALA A 94 -9.56 -14.93 5.14
CA ALA A 94 -9.80 -13.89 4.14
C ALA A 94 -9.04 -12.58 4.46
N ARG A 95 -8.90 -12.23 5.74
CA ARG A 95 -8.08 -11.08 6.18
C ARG A 95 -6.60 -11.35 6.02
N LYS A 96 -6.13 -12.55 6.37
CA LYS A 96 -4.75 -13.01 6.10
C LYS A 96 -4.42 -12.89 4.62
N ALA A 97 -5.29 -13.41 3.76
CA ALA A 97 -5.16 -13.28 2.32
C ALA A 97 -5.09 -11.82 1.88
N SER A 98 -5.96 -10.95 2.39
CA SER A 98 -5.94 -9.52 2.04
C SER A 98 -4.62 -8.84 2.42
N ALA A 99 -4.03 -9.19 3.58
CA ALA A 99 -2.71 -8.69 3.97
C ALA A 99 -1.59 -9.25 3.07
N LEU A 100 -1.67 -10.55 2.73
CA LEU A 100 -0.70 -11.20 1.85
C LEU A 100 -0.78 -10.66 0.42
N LEU A 101 -1.96 -10.32 -0.11
CA LEU A 101 -2.11 -9.67 -1.41
C LEU A 101 -1.41 -8.31 -1.44
N LYS A 102 -1.50 -7.53 -0.34
CA LYS A 102 -0.77 -6.26 -0.22
C LYS A 102 0.74 -6.46 -0.18
N LEU A 103 1.22 -7.53 0.45
CA LEU A 103 2.64 -7.90 0.45
C LEU A 103 3.10 -8.45 -0.91
N ALA A 104 2.26 -9.23 -1.58
CA ALA A 104 2.50 -9.83 -2.89
C ALA A 104 2.69 -8.77 -3.98
N ALA A 105 1.95 -7.65 -3.90
CA ALA A 105 2.15 -6.51 -4.81
C ALA A 105 3.59 -5.97 -4.79
N CYS A 106 4.33 -6.13 -3.68
CA CYS A 106 5.73 -5.72 -3.59
C CYS A 106 6.72 -6.86 -3.88
N ALA A 107 6.41 -8.08 -3.45
CA ALA A 107 7.31 -9.23 -3.54
C ALA A 107 7.13 -10.07 -4.83
N ALA A 108 6.08 -9.80 -5.60
CA ALA A 108 5.61 -10.60 -6.74
C ALA A 108 5.26 -12.07 -6.41
N ASP A 109 5.04 -12.40 -5.13
CA ASP A 109 4.68 -13.75 -4.68
C ASP A 109 3.21 -13.81 -4.22
N TYR A 110 2.34 -14.25 -5.11
CA TYR A 110 0.90 -14.39 -4.87
C TYR A 110 0.50 -15.75 -4.27
N ASP A 111 1.40 -16.74 -4.26
CA ASP A 111 1.06 -18.11 -3.87
C ASP A 111 0.60 -18.24 -2.40
N PRO A 112 1.23 -17.57 -1.41
CA PRO A 112 0.72 -17.56 -0.04
C PRO A 112 -0.70 -16.99 0.08
N ALA A 113 -1.01 -15.95 -0.70
CA ALA A 113 -2.32 -15.32 -0.69
C ALA A 113 -3.39 -16.23 -1.31
N ILE A 114 -3.08 -16.83 -2.47
CA ILE A 114 -3.94 -17.80 -3.16
C ILE A 114 -4.26 -18.99 -2.23
N ARG A 115 -3.25 -19.57 -1.56
CA ARG A 115 -3.46 -20.65 -0.59
C ARG A 115 -4.40 -20.23 0.55
N ALA A 116 -4.22 -19.03 1.09
CA ALA A 116 -5.08 -18.51 2.16
C ALA A 116 -6.54 -18.28 1.70
N LEU A 117 -6.75 -17.80 0.47
CA LEU A 117 -8.08 -17.62 -0.12
C LEU A 117 -8.77 -18.96 -0.36
N GLN A 118 -8.06 -19.95 -0.91
CA GLN A 118 -8.57 -21.31 -1.10
C GLN A 118 -8.96 -21.96 0.24
N GLN A 119 -8.11 -21.81 1.27
CA GLN A 119 -8.44 -22.28 2.61
C GLN A 119 -9.68 -21.57 3.17
N SER A 120 -9.79 -20.25 3.00
CA SER A 120 -10.98 -19.50 3.45
C SER A 120 -12.26 -20.00 2.79
N LEU A 121 -12.24 -20.25 1.47
CA LEU A 121 -13.40 -20.75 0.72
C LEU A 121 -13.79 -22.17 1.12
N ALA A 122 -12.81 -23.00 1.51
CA ALA A 122 -13.06 -24.35 2.02
C ALA A 122 -13.76 -24.34 3.39
N GLU A 123 -13.46 -23.36 4.25
CA GLU A 123 -14.10 -23.20 5.56
C GLU A 123 -15.52 -22.58 5.43
N HIS A 124 -15.68 -21.54 4.61
CA HIS A 124 -16.97 -20.91 4.34
C HIS A 124 -16.96 -20.20 2.98
N TYR A 125 -17.91 -20.55 2.12
CA TYR A 125 -18.06 -19.92 0.82
C TYR A 125 -18.38 -18.42 0.94
N SER A 126 -17.64 -17.58 0.23
CA SER A 126 -17.88 -16.14 0.14
C SER A 126 -17.56 -15.66 -1.27
N GLU A 127 -18.54 -15.03 -1.92
CA GLU A 127 -18.39 -14.49 -3.28
C GLU A 127 -17.25 -13.47 -3.35
N GLU A 128 -17.10 -12.62 -2.32
CA GLU A 128 -15.99 -11.66 -2.23
C GLU A 128 -14.62 -12.36 -2.20
N THR A 129 -14.53 -13.51 -1.51
CA THR A 129 -13.26 -14.26 -1.41
C THR A 129 -12.96 -15.01 -2.71
N LEU A 130 -13.99 -15.49 -3.42
CA LEU A 130 -13.84 -16.11 -4.74
C LEU A 130 -13.36 -15.09 -5.77
N ALA A 131 -13.93 -13.88 -5.78
CA ALA A 131 -13.49 -12.80 -6.67
C ALA A 131 -12.00 -12.47 -6.45
N LYS A 132 -11.57 -12.29 -5.20
CA LYS A 132 -10.16 -12.05 -4.86
C LYS A 132 -9.24 -13.21 -5.26
N LEU A 133 -9.73 -14.45 -5.23
CA LEU A 133 -8.96 -15.62 -5.69
C LEU A 133 -8.74 -15.57 -7.21
N GLY A 134 -9.79 -15.26 -7.97
CA GLY A 134 -9.68 -15.07 -9.42
C GLY A 134 -8.69 -13.98 -9.79
N GLU A 135 -8.80 -12.81 -9.16
CA GLU A 135 -7.86 -11.69 -9.36
C GLU A 135 -6.41 -12.07 -9.03
N ALA A 136 -6.18 -12.81 -7.94
CA ALA A 136 -4.84 -13.25 -7.54
C ALA A 136 -4.25 -14.30 -8.49
N GLU A 137 -5.07 -15.24 -8.99
CA GLU A 137 -4.63 -16.25 -9.96
C GLU A 137 -4.34 -15.65 -11.34
N GLU A 138 -5.11 -14.65 -11.76
CA GLU A 138 -4.85 -13.90 -12.99
C GLU A 138 -3.55 -13.09 -12.88
N ALA A 139 -3.36 -12.35 -11.78
CA ALA A 139 -2.13 -11.61 -11.52
C ALA A 139 -0.88 -12.53 -11.50
N ARG A 140 -0.99 -13.74 -10.92
CA ARG A 140 0.10 -14.73 -10.95
C ARG A 140 0.42 -15.17 -12.39
N LYS A 141 -0.60 -15.49 -13.18
CA LYS A 141 -0.41 -15.90 -14.60
C LYS A 141 0.22 -14.78 -15.43
N GLU A 142 -0.15 -13.53 -15.20
CA GLU A 142 0.46 -12.38 -15.89
C GLU A 142 1.95 -12.22 -15.55
N ILE A 143 2.34 -12.47 -14.29
CA ILE A 143 3.74 -12.44 -13.88
C ILE A 143 4.52 -13.59 -14.53
N GLU A 144 3.99 -14.82 -14.49
CA GLU A 144 4.59 -15.99 -15.13
C GLU A 144 4.78 -15.78 -16.64
N GLU A 145 3.78 -15.24 -17.33
CA GLU A 145 3.87 -14.96 -18.76
C GLU A 145 4.86 -13.81 -19.04
N ARG A 146 4.92 -12.78 -18.19
CA ARG A 146 5.92 -11.71 -18.33
C ARG A 146 7.34 -12.25 -18.15
N GLU A 147 7.57 -13.08 -17.14
CA GLU A 147 8.87 -13.72 -16.91
C GLU A 147 9.27 -14.61 -18.10
N ARG A 148 8.31 -15.36 -18.66
CA ARG A 148 8.53 -16.16 -19.87
C ARG A 148 8.90 -15.28 -21.07
N LEU A 149 8.17 -14.19 -21.31
CA LEU A 149 8.45 -13.27 -22.41
C LEU A 149 9.81 -12.57 -22.24
N ASP A 150 10.17 -12.16 -21.02
CA ASP A 150 11.47 -11.59 -20.72
C ASP A 150 12.59 -12.63 -20.90
N GLN A 151 12.36 -13.90 -20.56
CA GLN A 151 13.29 -14.99 -20.84
C GLN A 151 13.49 -15.21 -22.35
N GLU A 152 12.42 -15.30 -23.13
CA GLU A 152 12.48 -15.45 -24.59
C GLU A 152 13.19 -14.25 -25.24
N ALA A 153 12.92 -13.04 -24.77
CA ALA A 153 13.60 -11.82 -25.22
C ALA A 153 15.09 -11.82 -24.86
N ALA A 154 15.45 -12.27 -23.65
CA ALA A 154 16.84 -12.41 -23.22
C ALA A 154 17.61 -13.42 -24.10
N ASP A 155 17.01 -14.57 -24.39
CA ASP A 155 17.57 -15.60 -25.25
C ASP A 155 17.76 -15.08 -26.69
N HIS A 156 16.77 -14.37 -27.23
CA HIS A 156 16.89 -13.73 -28.54
C HIS A 156 18.03 -12.70 -28.61
N HIS A 157 18.17 -11.84 -27.59
CA HIS A 157 19.28 -10.89 -27.52
C HIS A 157 20.64 -11.60 -27.38
N ARG A 158 20.71 -12.69 -26.60
CA ARG A 158 21.93 -13.50 -26.48
C ARG A 158 22.31 -14.11 -27.83
N ASP A 159 21.36 -14.63 -28.58
CA ASP A 159 21.63 -15.25 -29.88
C ASP A 159 22.07 -14.23 -30.93
N ARG A 160 21.46 -13.03 -30.96
CA ARG A 160 21.97 -11.92 -31.78
C ARG A 160 23.39 -11.52 -31.36
N GLY A 161 23.67 -11.45 -30.06
CA GLY A 161 25.01 -11.22 -29.53
C GLY A 161 26.01 -12.29 -30.00
N ASN A 162 25.62 -13.57 -29.99
CA ASN A 162 26.43 -14.67 -30.51
C ASN A 162 26.73 -14.50 -32.01
N ASP A 163 25.77 -14.03 -32.79
CA ASP A 163 25.97 -13.83 -34.23
C ASP A 163 26.88 -12.64 -34.55
N PHE A 164 26.74 -11.52 -33.84
CA PHE A 164 27.70 -10.40 -33.95
C PHE A 164 29.10 -10.81 -33.49
N PHE A 165 29.19 -11.65 -32.47
CA PHE A 165 30.46 -12.19 -31.99
C PHE A 165 31.15 -13.05 -33.06
N LYS A 166 30.42 -13.92 -33.76
CA LYS A 166 30.95 -14.69 -34.92
C LYS A 166 31.45 -13.78 -36.04
N GLN A 167 30.79 -12.63 -36.25
CA GLN A 167 31.19 -11.61 -37.21
C GLN A 167 32.38 -10.75 -36.74
N LYS A 168 32.97 -11.04 -35.57
CA LYS A 168 34.04 -10.25 -34.92
C LYS A 168 33.64 -8.81 -34.58
N ARG A 169 32.34 -8.53 -34.51
CA ARG A 169 31.77 -7.23 -34.14
C ARG A 169 31.53 -7.18 -32.63
N TYR A 170 32.63 -7.10 -31.87
CA TYR A 170 32.60 -7.33 -30.43
C TYR A 170 31.89 -6.23 -29.61
N GLN A 171 31.92 -4.98 -30.06
CA GLN A 171 31.21 -3.88 -29.39
C GLN A 171 29.69 -4.11 -29.44
N GLU A 172 29.15 -4.40 -30.63
CA GLU A 172 27.73 -4.63 -30.83
C GLU A 172 27.26 -5.93 -30.15
N ALA A 173 28.11 -6.97 -30.13
CA ALA A 173 27.86 -8.16 -29.35
C ALA A 173 27.73 -7.85 -27.85
N ALA A 174 28.64 -7.05 -27.29
CA ALA A 174 28.60 -6.65 -25.88
C ALA A 174 27.33 -5.84 -25.53
N MET A 175 26.86 -4.99 -26.45
CA MET A 175 25.59 -4.28 -26.30
C MET A 175 24.41 -5.25 -26.20
N HIS A 176 24.31 -6.22 -27.11
CA HIS A 176 23.23 -7.20 -27.09
C HIS A 176 23.28 -8.11 -25.86
N TYR A 177 24.45 -8.51 -25.40
CA TYR A 177 24.56 -9.24 -24.13
C TYR A 177 24.15 -8.39 -22.93
N THR A 178 24.42 -7.09 -22.96
CA THR A 178 23.96 -6.17 -21.90
C THR A 178 22.43 -6.07 -21.86
N GLU A 179 21.77 -6.01 -23.02
CA GLU A 179 20.30 -6.06 -23.07
C GLU A 179 19.75 -7.42 -22.61
N ALA A 180 20.38 -8.54 -22.99
CA ALA A 180 20.00 -9.85 -22.50
C ALA A 180 20.11 -9.97 -20.96
N MET A 181 21.14 -9.39 -20.36
CA MET A 181 21.33 -9.37 -18.91
C MET A 181 20.28 -8.53 -18.18
N LYS A 182 19.83 -7.41 -18.76
CA LYS A 182 18.75 -6.60 -18.18
C LYS A 182 17.46 -7.39 -18.08
N LYS A 183 17.21 -8.28 -19.04
CA LYS A 183 16.01 -9.12 -19.11
C LYS A 183 16.11 -10.37 -18.25
N ASN A 184 17.23 -11.08 -18.27
CA ASN A 184 17.50 -12.18 -17.36
C ASN A 184 18.87 -12.01 -16.67
N PRO A 185 18.91 -11.44 -15.45
CA PRO A 185 20.14 -11.25 -14.71
C PRO A 185 20.69 -12.54 -14.08
N LYS A 186 19.95 -13.66 -14.15
CA LYS A 186 20.33 -14.94 -13.53
C LYS A 186 21.05 -15.90 -14.49
N ASP A 187 21.17 -15.58 -15.79
CA ASP A 187 21.84 -16.46 -16.76
C ASP A 187 23.38 -16.27 -16.77
N PRO A 188 24.18 -17.22 -16.24
CA PRO A 188 25.64 -17.11 -16.20
C PRO A 188 26.29 -17.12 -17.61
N ARG A 189 25.61 -17.69 -18.61
CA ARG A 189 26.15 -17.82 -19.98
C ARG A 189 26.35 -16.44 -20.62
N VAL A 190 25.44 -15.50 -20.36
CA VAL A 190 25.49 -14.15 -20.92
C VAL A 190 26.68 -13.37 -20.36
N PHE A 191 26.93 -13.46 -19.05
CA PHE A 191 28.12 -12.87 -18.41
C PHE A 191 29.42 -13.43 -18.98
N SER A 192 29.51 -14.76 -19.13
CA SER A 192 30.69 -15.39 -19.78
C SER A 192 30.91 -14.91 -21.21
N ASN A 193 29.84 -14.73 -21.99
CA ASN A 193 29.94 -14.28 -23.38
C ASN A 193 30.32 -12.79 -23.47
N ARG A 194 29.79 -11.94 -22.58
CA ARG A 194 30.15 -10.51 -22.49
C ARG A 194 31.59 -10.31 -22.01
N ALA A 195 32.02 -11.05 -20.99
CA ALA A 195 33.42 -11.09 -20.55
C ALA A 195 34.36 -11.44 -21.70
N GLN A 196 33.97 -12.38 -22.56
CA GLN A 196 34.76 -12.72 -23.75
C GLN A 196 34.83 -11.57 -24.76
N CYS A 197 33.76 -10.80 -24.95
CA CYS A 197 33.78 -9.59 -25.78
C CYS A 197 34.73 -8.54 -25.21
N HIS A 198 34.66 -8.29 -23.89
CA HIS A 198 35.54 -7.34 -23.20
C HIS A 198 37.03 -7.73 -23.33
N ILE A 199 37.36 -9.03 -23.21
CA ILE A 199 38.71 -9.54 -23.49
C ILE A 199 39.18 -9.16 -24.90
N TYR A 200 38.33 -9.33 -25.93
CA TYR A 200 38.69 -8.98 -27.31
C TYR A 200 38.78 -7.48 -27.56
N LEU A 201 38.05 -6.67 -26.79
CA LEU A 201 38.07 -5.21 -26.85
C LEU A 201 39.21 -4.59 -26.03
N GLY A 202 39.90 -5.36 -25.18
CA GLY A 202 40.94 -4.87 -24.27
C GLY A 202 40.41 -4.24 -22.98
N ALA A 203 39.10 -4.28 -22.75
CA ALA A 203 38.42 -3.83 -21.53
C ALA A 203 38.57 -4.89 -20.42
N LEU A 204 39.80 -5.11 -19.95
CA LEU A 204 40.13 -6.20 -19.02
C LEU A 204 39.43 -6.07 -17.64
N PRO A 205 39.33 -4.89 -17.01
CA PRO A 205 38.62 -4.74 -15.72
C PRO A 205 37.15 -5.16 -15.78
N GLU A 206 36.42 -4.71 -16.80
CA GLU A 206 34.99 -5.03 -17.01
C GLU A 206 34.81 -6.51 -17.34
N GLY A 207 35.76 -7.11 -18.06
CA GLY A 207 35.79 -8.54 -18.30
C GLY A 207 36.01 -9.37 -17.04
N LEU A 208 36.79 -8.87 -16.08
CA LEU A 208 37.02 -9.53 -14.78
C LEU A 208 35.74 -9.52 -13.94
N GLU A 209 35.07 -8.37 -13.84
CA GLU A 209 33.80 -8.25 -13.10
C GLU A 209 32.73 -9.20 -13.62
N ASP A 210 32.58 -9.29 -14.95
CA ASP A 210 31.62 -10.20 -15.56
C ASP A 210 31.97 -11.67 -15.31
N ALA A 211 33.25 -12.02 -15.34
CA ALA A 211 33.70 -13.37 -15.04
C ALA A 211 33.49 -13.74 -13.56
N ASP A 212 33.68 -12.79 -12.63
CA ASP A 212 33.38 -12.99 -11.22
C ASP A 212 31.88 -13.16 -10.96
N LYS A 213 31.03 -12.34 -11.57
CA LYS A 213 29.57 -12.50 -11.50
C LYS A 213 29.10 -13.83 -12.07
N CYS A 214 29.70 -14.26 -13.18
CA CYS A 214 29.42 -15.56 -13.79
C CYS A 214 29.67 -16.72 -12.82
N ILE A 215 30.80 -16.72 -12.12
CA ILE A 215 31.15 -17.73 -11.10
C ILE A 215 30.24 -17.63 -9.86
N ALA A 216 29.88 -16.41 -9.45
CA ALA A 216 28.97 -16.20 -8.33
C ALA A 216 27.54 -16.73 -8.61
N LEU A 217 27.08 -16.64 -9.85
CA LEU A 217 25.78 -17.18 -10.28
C LEU A 217 25.79 -18.70 -10.42
N ASP A 218 26.84 -19.26 -11.03
CA ASP A 218 27.00 -20.70 -11.18
C ASP A 218 28.46 -21.12 -10.96
N PRO A 219 28.81 -21.57 -9.73
CA PRO A 219 30.15 -22.05 -9.40
C PRO A 219 30.56 -23.33 -10.15
N THR A 220 29.62 -24.05 -10.79
CA THR A 220 29.94 -25.25 -11.57
C THR A 220 30.26 -24.94 -13.03
N PHE A 221 30.00 -23.70 -13.46
CA PHE A 221 30.17 -23.28 -14.84
C PHE A 221 31.63 -22.94 -15.17
N LEU A 222 32.36 -23.94 -15.69
CA LEU A 222 33.78 -23.86 -16.04
C LEU A 222 34.16 -22.63 -16.89
N LYS A 223 33.29 -22.19 -17.81
CA LYS A 223 33.58 -21.05 -18.69
C LYS A 223 33.81 -19.77 -17.89
N GLY A 224 33.17 -19.58 -16.73
CA GLY A 224 33.44 -18.44 -15.84
C GLY A 224 34.90 -18.38 -15.41
N TYR A 225 35.42 -19.50 -14.88
CA TYR A 225 36.83 -19.64 -14.49
C TYR A 225 37.80 -19.43 -15.67
N LEU A 226 37.48 -19.96 -16.84
CA LEU A 226 38.27 -19.75 -18.06
C LEU A 226 38.34 -18.27 -18.46
N ARG A 227 37.22 -17.55 -18.43
CA ARG A 227 37.21 -16.11 -18.74
C ARG A 227 38.01 -15.32 -17.71
N LYS A 228 37.80 -15.58 -16.41
CA LYS A 228 38.51 -14.93 -15.31
C LYS A 228 40.02 -15.13 -15.41
N ALA A 229 40.47 -16.37 -15.55
CA ALA A 229 41.89 -16.71 -15.63
C ALA A 229 42.55 -16.12 -16.90
N LYS A 230 41.83 -16.06 -18.02
CA LYS A 230 42.31 -15.43 -19.25
C LYS A 230 42.47 -13.92 -19.11
N VAL A 231 41.53 -13.24 -18.45
CA VAL A 231 41.67 -11.80 -18.12
C VAL A 231 42.89 -11.57 -17.23
N GLN A 232 43.05 -12.36 -16.16
CA GLN A 232 44.17 -12.24 -15.23
C GLN A 232 45.53 -12.48 -15.92
N LEU A 233 45.60 -13.45 -16.82
CA LEU A 233 46.79 -13.69 -17.65
C LEU A 233 47.13 -12.47 -18.52
N LEU A 234 46.13 -11.86 -19.16
CA LEU A 234 46.32 -10.66 -19.98
C LEU A 234 46.71 -9.42 -19.16
N MET A 235 46.29 -9.35 -17.89
CA MET A 235 46.71 -8.31 -16.96
C MET A 235 48.13 -8.53 -16.39
N GLY A 236 48.79 -9.64 -16.71
CA GLY A 236 50.14 -9.96 -16.20
C GLY A 236 50.15 -10.60 -14.81
N ASN A 237 48.99 -10.89 -14.22
CA ASN A 237 48.86 -11.50 -12.90
C ASN A 237 48.95 -13.03 -12.98
N TYR A 238 50.11 -13.56 -13.39
CA TYR A 238 50.27 -14.97 -13.74
C TYR A 238 50.05 -15.94 -12.58
N GLU A 239 50.45 -15.56 -11.36
CA GLU A 239 50.27 -16.37 -10.15
C GLU A 239 48.79 -16.53 -9.78
N ILE A 240 48.04 -15.42 -9.82
CA ILE A 240 46.59 -15.38 -9.58
C ILE A 240 45.86 -16.16 -10.68
N ALA A 241 46.25 -15.98 -11.94
CA ALA A 241 45.69 -16.72 -13.07
C ALA A 241 45.88 -18.24 -12.92
N LEU A 242 47.05 -18.68 -12.43
CA LEU A 242 47.34 -20.08 -12.18
C LEU A 242 46.44 -20.67 -11.09
N ALA A 243 46.22 -19.94 -9.99
CA ALA A 243 45.28 -20.34 -8.94
C ALA A 243 43.84 -20.49 -9.48
N THR A 244 43.36 -19.52 -10.27
CA THR A 244 42.02 -19.56 -10.88
C THR A 244 41.86 -20.75 -11.84
N TYR A 245 42.88 -21.08 -12.65
CA TYR A 245 42.82 -22.27 -13.51
C TYR A 245 42.81 -23.59 -12.71
N VAL A 246 43.52 -23.66 -11.59
CA VAL A 246 43.47 -24.82 -10.68
C VAL A 246 42.08 -24.99 -10.05
N GLU A 247 41.41 -23.88 -9.73
CA GLU A 247 40.00 -23.94 -9.30
C GLU A 247 39.09 -24.42 -10.43
N GLY A 248 39.29 -23.94 -11.66
CA GLY A 248 38.55 -24.42 -12.83
C GLY A 248 38.72 -25.92 -13.10
N LEU A 249 39.92 -26.49 -12.88
CA LEU A 249 40.17 -27.93 -12.98
C LEU A 249 39.32 -28.78 -12.04
N LYS A 250 38.85 -28.22 -10.91
CA LYS A 250 37.94 -28.94 -10.02
C LYS A 250 36.58 -29.20 -10.67
N CYS A 251 36.16 -28.34 -11.61
CA CYS A 251 34.91 -28.49 -12.35
C CYS A 251 35.06 -29.50 -13.49
N ASP A 252 36.13 -29.40 -14.29
CA ASP A 252 36.45 -30.32 -15.38
C ASP A 252 37.97 -30.63 -15.42
N PRO A 253 38.39 -31.78 -14.87
CA PRO A 253 39.80 -32.15 -14.76
C PRO A 253 40.53 -32.36 -16.09
N ASN A 254 39.81 -32.64 -17.19
CA ASN A 254 40.41 -33.00 -18.49
C ASN A 254 40.26 -31.89 -19.54
N ASN A 255 39.89 -30.68 -19.13
CA ASN A 255 39.67 -29.60 -20.08
C ASN A 255 40.98 -29.10 -20.71
N LEU A 256 41.09 -29.23 -22.04
CA LEU A 256 42.29 -28.83 -22.78
C LEU A 256 42.58 -27.33 -22.70
N GLU A 257 41.57 -26.46 -22.65
CA GLU A 257 41.77 -25.01 -22.56
C GLU A 257 42.38 -24.60 -21.21
N VAL A 258 41.94 -25.24 -20.12
CA VAL A 258 42.48 -24.99 -18.77
C VAL A 258 43.94 -25.46 -18.67
N LEU A 259 44.22 -26.67 -19.19
CA LEU A 259 45.58 -27.23 -19.20
C LEU A 259 46.54 -26.39 -20.06
N ASP A 260 46.10 -25.90 -21.21
CA ASP A 260 46.88 -24.98 -22.04
C ASP A 260 47.12 -23.63 -21.33
N GLY A 261 46.09 -23.08 -20.68
CA GLY A 261 46.19 -21.88 -19.86
C GLY A 261 47.24 -22.00 -18.76
N LEU A 262 47.26 -23.12 -18.03
CA LEU A 262 48.28 -23.42 -17.01
C LEU A 262 49.70 -23.50 -17.58
N ARG A 263 49.88 -24.17 -18.71
CA ARG A 263 51.19 -24.26 -19.39
C ARG A 263 51.71 -22.89 -19.80
N ARG A 264 50.83 -22.03 -20.32
CA ARG A 264 51.18 -20.64 -20.69
C ARG A 264 51.58 -19.82 -19.47
N CYS A 265 50.80 -19.88 -18.38
CA CYS A 265 51.18 -19.22 -17.11
C CYS A 265 52.58 -19.66 -16.66
N ALA A 266 52.85 -20.97 -16.63
CA ALA A 266 54.13 -21.52 -16.20
C ALA A 266 55.31 -21.09 -17.11
N ALA A 267 55.10 -21.05 -18.43
CA ALA A 267 56.10 -20.58 -19.38
C ALA A 267 56.43 -19.09 -19.21
N CYS A 268 55.42 -18.24 -19.01
CA CYS A 268 55.59 -16.81 -18.73
C CYS A 268 56.41 -16.58 -17.44
N ILE A 269 56.11 -17.33 -16.38
CA ILE A 269 56.87 -17.29 -15.11
C ILE A 269 58.33 -17.72 -15.34
N LYS A 270 58.59 -18.77 -16.14
CA LYS A 270 59.95 -19.24 -16.44
C LYS A 270 60.76 -18.24 -17.28
N ARG A 271 60.12 -17.56 -18.23
CA ARG A 271 60.77 -16.56 -19.10
C ARG A 271 61.15 -15.30 -18.32
N ALA A 272 60.31 -14.88 -17.38
CA ALA A 272 60.64 -13.82 -16.43
C ALA A 272 61.91 -14.13 -15.61
N ASN A 273 62.30 -15.41 -15.52
CA ASN A 273 63.48 -15.89 -14.80
C ASN A 273 64.75 -16.14 -15.67
N GLY A 274 64.71 -15.90 -17.00
CA GLY A 274 65.88 -15.67 -17.90
C GLY A 274 66.74 -16.83 -18.46
N GLY A 275 66.50 -17.37 -19.67
CA GLY A 275 67.46 -18.28 -20.35
C GLY A 275 67.40 -18.33 -21.89
N ASP A 276 68.56 -18.27 -22.59
CA ASP A 276 68.76 -18.49 -24.06
C ASP A 276 70.24 -18.85 -24.46
N SER A 277 70.50 -19.49 -25.63
CA SER A 277 71.81 -20.10 -26.09
C SER A 277 72.38 -19.56 -27.44
N ARG A 278 73.71 -19.66 -27.75
CA ARG A 278 74.45 -18.87 -28.80
C ARG A 278 75.34 -19.66 -29.81
N ALA A 279 75.71 -18.99 -30.91
CA ALA A 279 76.42 -19.44 -32.13
C ALA A 279 77.92 -19.05 -32.23
N GLU A 280 78.81 -20.03 -32.44
CA GLU A 280 80.24 -19.92 -32.79
C GLU A 280 80.58 -21.13 -33.68
N ASP A 281 81.00 -20.97 -34.96
CA ASP A 281 81.66 -22.03 -35.78
C ASP A 281 82.00 -21.64 -37.26
N LEU A 282 82.42 -20.40 -37.56
CA LEU A 282 82.74 -20.01 -38.97
C LEU A 282 83.98 -19.13 -39.10
N ARG A 283 85.14 -19.61 -38.63
CA ARG A 283 86.41 -18.89 -38.88
C ARG A 283 87.60 -19.76 -39.32
N GLU A 284 87.39 -21.06 -39.53
CA GLU A 284 88.49 -22.01 -39.71
C GLU A 284 88.46 -22.71 -41.08
N ILE A 285 88.11 -21.98 -42.14
CA ILE A 285 88.24 -22.49 -43.52
C ILE A 285 88.69 -21.33 -44.39
N LEU A 286 89.98 -21.26 -44.71
CA LEU A 286 90.58 -20.77 -45.98
C LEU A 286 91.96 -20.14 -45.77
N GLY A 287 93.01 -20.97 -45.81
CA GLY A 287 94.37 -20.54 -46.10
C GLY A 287 95.10 -21.65 -46.86
N ASP A 288 95.43 -21.41 -48.14
CA ASP A 288 96.72 -21.73 -48.78
C ASP A 288 96.60 -21.91 -50.31
N LEU A 289 97.43 -21.17 -51.07
CA LEU A 289 98.26 -21.62 -52.22
C LEU A 289 99.01 -20.42 -52.87
N HIS A 290 100.33 -20.55 -53.04
CA HIS A 290 101.27 -19.54 -53.58
C HIS A 290 101.34 -19.53 -55.13
N LEU A 291 101.29 -18.33 -55.73
CA LEU A 291 101.66 -18.03 -57.13
C LEU A 291 102.72 -16.90 -57.15
N ASN A 292 103.53 -16.85 -58.23
CA ASN A 292 104.73 -16.02 -58.43
C ASN A 292 104.66 -14.54 -57.97
N ASP A 293 105.66 -14.13 -57.20
CA ASP A 293 105.72 -12.89 -56.41
C ASP A 293 105.57 -11.57 -57.19
N ASP A 294 106.12 -11.40 -58.41
CA ASP A 294 106.06 -10.10 -59.11
C ASP A 294 104.76 -9.87 -59.90
N LEU A 295 104.15 -10.95 -60.41
CA LEU A 295 102.83 -10.88 -61.05
C LEU A 295 101.73 -10.87 -59.98
N CYS A 296 101.88 -11.66 -58.91
CA CYS A 296 101.01 -11.58 -57.74
C CYS A 296 101.05 -10.21 -57.09
N ASN A 297 102.20 -9.54 -56.93
CA ASN A 297 102.22 -8.22 -56.28
C ASN A 297 101.56 -7.11 -57.12
N LYS A 298 101.66 -7.13 -58.45
CA LYS A 298 100.95 -6.16 -59.31
C LYS A 298 99.46 -6.48 -59.42
N LEU A 299 99.10 -7.75 -59.53
CA LEU A 299 97.70 -8.18 -59.51
C LEU A 299 97.08 -7.92 -58.14
N GLN A 300 97.79 -8.20 -57.04
CA GLN A 300 97.38 -7.93 -55.67
C GLN A 300 97.18 -6.44 -55.45
N LYS A 301 98.11 -5.58 -55.89
CA LYS A 301 97.97 -4.13 -55.74
C LYS A 301 96.79 -3.55 -56.53
N SER A 302 96.58 -4.02 -57.77
CA SER A 302 95.41 -3.63 -58.58
C SER A 302 94.09 -4.26 -58.09
N MET A 303 94.14 -5.46 -57.50
CA MET A 303 93.02 -6.11 -56.82
C MET A 303 92.69 -5.42 -55.50
N ASP A 304 93.69 -4.93 -54.77
CA ASP A 304 93.55 -4.17 -53.52
C ASP A 304 92.98 -2.77 -53.82
N GLU A 305 93.50 -2.08 -54.84
CA GLU A 305 92.93 -0.81 -55.32
C GLU A 305 91.50 -1.00 -55.85
N ALA A 306 91.23 -2.07 -56.59
CA ALA A 306 89.88 -2.42 -57.02
C ALA A 306 88.98 -2.87 -55.86
N ALA A 307 89.53 -3.48 -54.81
CA ALA A 307 88.80 -3.86 -53.61
C ALA A 307 88.43 -2.64 -52.76
N VAL A 308 89.33 -1.66 -52.65
CA VAL A 308 89.07 -0.37 -51.98
C VAL A 308 87.98 0.39 -52.74
N LEU A 309 88.08 0.54 -54.06
CA LEU A 309 87.05 1.21 -54.85
C LEU A 309 85.71 0.47 -54.84
N LYS A 310 85.71 -0.87 -54.86
CA LYS A 310 84.48 -1.67 -54.69
C LYS A 310 83.87 -1.49 -53.31
N LYS A 311 84.69 -1.40 -52.27
CA LYS A 311 84.25 -1.17 -50.88
C LYS A 311 83.66 0.23 -50.72
N GLU A 312 84.30 1.26 -51.26
CA GLU A 312 83.77 2.63 -51.27
C GLU A 312 82.46 2.71 -52.07
N ALA A 313 82.37 2.05 -53.22
CA ALA A 313 81.14 1.98 -54.00
C ALA A 313 80.04 1.19 -53.28
N SER A 314 80.36 0.15 -52.50
CA SER A 314 79.39 -0.58 -51.68
C SER A 314 78.93 0.22 -50.47
N ASP A 315 79.84 0.94 -49.81
CA ASP A 315 79.55 1.79 -48.65
C ASP A 315 78.66 2.98 -49.06
N GLU A 316 78.93 3.58 -50.22
CA GLU A 316 78.11 4.65 -50.79
C GLU A 316 76.72 4.14 -51.21
N ARG A 317 76.62 2.91 -51.76
CA ARG A 317 75.32 2.26 -52.02
C ARG A 317 74.56 1.99 -50.73
N LEU A 318 75.23 1.54 -49.67
CA LEU A 318 74.61 1.28 -48.38
C LEU A 318 74.04 2.57 -47.77
N LYS A 319 74.81 3.67 -47.78
CA LYS A 319 74.33 4.99 -47.34
C LYS A 319 73.11 5.46 -48.13
N ARG A 320 73.08 5.25 -49.46
CA ARG A 320 71.91 5.57 -50.28
C ARG A 320 70.69 4.73 -49.89
N ILE A 321 70.86 3.42 -49.73
CA ILE A 321 69.79 2.51 -49.30
C ILE A 321 69.26 2.90 -47.90
N GLU A 322 70.14 3.26 -46.97
CA GLU A 322 69.75 3.74 -45.64
C GLU A 322 68.98 5.07 -45.73
N SER A 323 69.43 6.01 -46.56
CA SER A 323 68.74 7.29 -46.77
C SER A 323 67.36 7.12 -47.43
N GLU A 324 67.23 6.22 -48.41
CA GLU A 324 65.96 5.89 -49.05
C GLU A 324 65.01 5.18 -48.08
N ARG A 325 65.55 4.30 -47.22
CA ARG A 325 64.77 3.63 -46.17
C ARG A 325 64.24 4.65 -45.16
N LEU A 326 65.08 5.58 -44.71
CA LEU A 326 64.67 6.68 -43.84
C LEU A 326 63.59 7.56 -44.49
N ALA A 327 63.75 7.91 -45.76
CA ALA A 327 62.76 8.68 -46.50
C ALA A 327 61.40 7.97 -46.59
N ARG A 328 61.39 6.65 -46.91
CA ARG A 328 60.16 5.84 -46.93
C ARG A 328 59.49 5.76 -45.56
N THR A 329 60.27 5.56 -44.48
CA THR A 329 59.71 5.52 -43.13
C THR A 329 59.09 6.85 -42.71
N LEU A 330 59.67 7.98 -43.14
CA LEU A 330 59.12 9.31 -42.87
C LEU A 330 57.84 9.55 -43.69
N GLU A 331 57.79 9.09 -44.94
CA GLU A 331 56.62 9.17 -45.80
C GLU A 331 55.45 8.35 -45.23
N ASP A 332 55.70 7.12 -44.81
CA ASP A 332 54.71 6.26 -44.14
C ASP A 332 54.17 6.90 -42.85
N LEU A 333 55.06 7.50 -42.05
CA LEU A 333 54.69 8.15 -40.80
C LEU A 333 53.86 9.42 -41.05
N TYR A 334 54.18 10.18 -42.10
CA TYR A 334 53.41 11.34 -42.53
C TYR A 334 52.00 10.93 -43.02
N LEU A 335 51.90 9.90 -43.86
CA LEU A 335 50.62 9.36 -44.32
C LEU A 335 49.76 8.87 -43.16
N SER A 336 50.36 8.18 -42.19
CA SER A 336 49.67 7.75 -40.98
C SER A 336 49.14 8.93 -40.15
N GLN A 337 49.91 10.02 -40.03
CA GLN A 337 49.43 11.22 -39.33
C GLN A 337 48.28 11.92 -40.06
N VAL A 338 48.34 12.00 -41.39
CA VAL A 338 47.26 12.59 -42.20
C VAL A 338 45.97 11.79 -42.04
N GLN A 339 46.07 10.46 -42.07
CA GLN A 339 44.91 9.58 -41.88
C GLN A 339 44.31 9.73 -40.47
N GLN A 340 45.15 9.76 -39.42
CA GLN A 340 44.68 10.00 -38.06
C GLN A 340 44.01 11.37 -37.92
N ARG A 341 44.57 12.43 -38.53
CA ARG A 341 43.94 13.76 -38.52
C ARG A 341 42.55 13.73 -39.16
N LYS A 342 42.42 13.09 -40.32
CA LYS A 342 41.14 12.96 -41.00
C LYS A 342 40.10 12.22 -40.14
N GLU A 343 40.49 11.11 -39.53
CA GLU A 343 39.63 10.37 -38.61
C GLU A 343 39.21 11.21 -37.39
N THR A 344 40.13 11.99 -36.83
CA THR A 344 39.81 12.90 -35.72
C THR A 344 38.86 14.02 -36.14
N GLU A 345 39.03 14.61 -37.33
CA GLU A 345 38.15 15.66 -37.86
C GLU A 345 36.74 15.12 -38.12
N GLU A 346 36.62 13.93 -38.69
CA GLU A 346 35.33 13.25 -38.90
C GLU A 346 34.65 12.96 -37.55
N SER A 347 35.41 12.47 -36.56
CA SER A 347 34.87 12.23 -35.21
C SER A 347 34.41 13.51 -34.53
N LEU A 348 35.16 14.62 -34.67
CA LEU A 348 34.82 15.92 -34.11
C LEU A 348 33.54 16.47 -34.74
N SER A 349 33.40 16.34 -36.06
CA SER A 349 32.19 16.77 -36.77
C SER A 349 30.95 15.99 -36.33
N ARG A 350 31.08 14.68 -36.10
CA ARG A 350 29.98 13.86 -35.54
C ARG A 350 29.59 14.31 -34.13
N VAL A 351 30.57 14.53 -33.25
CA VAL A 351 30.31 15.01 -31.88
C VAL A 351 29.66 16.40 -31.89
N GLN A 352 30.09 17.30 -32.78
CA GLN A 352 29.46 18.62 -32.93
C GLN A 352 28.00 18.52 -33.38
N GLN A 353 27.68 17.62 -34.30
CA GLN A 353 26.31 17.39 -34.75
C GLN A 353 25.43 16.81 -33.63
N GLU A 354 25.95 15.87 -32.85
CA GLU A 354 25.26 15.31 -31.68
C GLU A 354 25.02 16.37 -30.61
N PHE A 355 26.01 17.24 -30.35
CA PHE A 355 25.87 18.35 -29.40
C PHE A 355 24.77 19.33 -29.82
N GLU A 356 24.71 19.69 -31.11
CA GLU A 356 23.67 20.60 -31.61
C GLU A 356 22.27 19.96 -31.51
N GLN A 357 22.15 18.65 -31.77
CA GLN A 357 20.89 17.93 -31.58
C GLN A 357 20.45 17.91 -30.11
N LEU A 358 21.39 17.64 -29.20
CA LEU A 358 21.11 17.66 -27.76
C LEU A 358 20.69 19.04 -27.28
N LYS A 359 21.27 20.10 -27.84
CA LYS A 359 20.91 21.47 -27.54
C LYS A 359 19.47 21.79 -27.97
N ILE A 360 19.07 21.36 -29.17
CA ILE A 360 17.68 21.50 -29.64
C ILE A 360 16.72 20.76 -28.69
N GLN A 361 17.05 19.52 -28.30
CA GLN A 361 16.25 18.76 -27.35
C GLN A 361 16.16 19.43 -25.97
N GLN A 362 17.26 20.03 -25.50
CA GLN A 362 17.27 20.77 -24.24
C GLN A 362 16.35 22.00 -24.31
N ASP A 363 16.39 22.74 -25.42
CA ASP A 363 15.52 23.90 -25.62
C ASP A 363 14.03 23.48 -25.68
N GLU A 364 13.70 22.39 -26.37
CA GLU A 364 12.35 21.82 -26.42
C GLU A 364 11.84 21.44 -25.02
N VAL A 365 12.64 20.71 -24.24
CA VAL A 365 12.29 20.31 -22.86
C VAL A 365 12.12 21.54 -21.96
N THR A 366 12.93 22.58 -22.16
CA THR A 366 12.84 23.82 -21.37
C THR A 366 11.52 24.54 -21.63
N VAL A 367 11.06 24.58 -22.89
CA VAL A 367 9.76 25.18 -23.25
C VAL A 367 8.60 24.36 -22.68
N GLU A 368 8.66 23.03 -22.75
CA GLU A 368 7.63 22.18 -22.13
C GLU A 368 7.57 22.36 -20.62
N LEU A 369 8.73 22.45 -19.96
CA LEU A 369 8.80 22.67 -18.51
C LEU A 369 8.15 24.01 -18.11
N GLN A 370 8.41 25.09 -18.87
CA GLN A 370 7.76 26.38 -18.64
C GLN A 370 6.24 26.28 -18.76
N ARG A 371 5.75 25.60 -19.80
CA ARG A 371 4.31 25.40 -20.01
C ARG A 371 3.64 24.62 -18.88
N VAL A 372 4.30 23.56 -18.40
CA VAL A 372 3.81 22.77 -17.25
C VAL A 372 3.84 23.61 -15.97
N ASN A 373 4.86 24.44 -15.79
CA ASN A 373 4.93 25.32 -14.61
C ASN A 373 3.79 26.35 -14.59
N GLU A 374 3.49 26.98 -15.73
CA GLU A 374 2.34 27.89 -15.86
C GLU A 374 1.01 27.17 -15.57
N GLN A 375 0.84 25.93 -16.05
CA GLN A 375 -0.35 25.13 -15.73
C GLN A 375 -0.46 24.81 -14.24
N ASN A 376 0.66 24.47 -13.59
CA ASN A 376 0.70 24.22 -12.16
C ASN A 376 0.35 25.47 -11.36
N GLU A 377 0.86 26.64 -11.74
CA GLU A 377 0.52 27.91 -11.08
C GLU A 377 -0.97 28.23 -11.21
N ASN A 378 -1.58 27.98 -12.36
CA ASN A 378 -3.03 28.14 -12.56
C ASN A 378 -3.83 27.17 -11.67
N LEU A 379 -3.45 25.89 -11.63
CA LEU A 379 -4.09 24.89 -10.77
C LEU A 379 -3.95 25.22 -9.29
N LEU A 380 -2.78 25.74 -8.85
CA LEU A 380 -2.57 26.20 -7.49
C LEU A 380 -3.48 27.40 -7.15
N GLY A 381 -3.67 28.32 -8.09
CA GLY A 381 -4.65 29.41 -7.96
C GLY A 381 -6.07 28.88 -7.74
N GLN A 382 -6.53 27.97 -8.59
CA GLN A 382 -7.85 27.34 -8.47
C GLN A 382 -8.04 26.60 -7.13
N LEU A 383 -7.01 25.92 -6.65
CA LEU A 383 -7.04 25.25 -5.35
C LEU A 383 -7.11 26.25 -4.20
N SER A 384 -6.40 27.39 -4.30
CA SER A 384 -6.48 28.47 -3.32
C SER A 384 -7.89 29.05 -3.24
N ASP A 385 -8.49 29.39 -4.39
CA ASP A 385 -9.85 29.92 -4.46
C ASP A 385 -10.87 28.93 -3.89
N SER A 386 -10.73 27.64 -4.25
CA SER A 386 -11.60 26.59 -3.71
C SER A 386 -11.44 26.44 -2.21
N ARG A 387 -10.22 26.55 -1.68
CA ARG A 387 -9.94 26.48 -0.25
C ARG A 387 -10.58 27.65 0.50
N GLU A 388 -10.43 28.87 0.00
CA GLU A 388 -11.08 30.05 0.59
C GLU A 388 -12.60 29.89 0.62
N HIS A 389 -13.19 29.33 -0.45
CA HIS A 389 -14.61 29.04 -0.48
C HIS A 389 -15.02 28.00 0.57
N PHE A 390 -14.23 26.94 0.77
CA PHE A 390 -14.48 25.95 1.82
C PHE A 390 -14.36 26.54 3.22
N GLU A 391 -13.35 27.39 3.47
CA GLU A 391 -13.19 28.07 4.75
C GLU A 391 -14.38 29.00 5.04
N TRP A 392 -14.91 29.68 4.02
CA TRP A 392 -16.14 30.46 4.12
C TRP A 392 -17.36 29.59 4.49
N LEU A 393 -17.55 28.46 3.79
CA LEU A 393 -18.64 27.52 4.08
C LEU A 393 -18.57 26.95 5.51
N LEU A 394 -17.36 26.67 6.00
CA LEU A 394 -17.15 26.21 7.37
C LEU A 394 -17.53 27.28 8.39
N SER A 395 -17.15 28.54 8.16
CA SER A 395 -17.55 29.65 9.02
C SER A 395 -19.07 29.84 9.06
N GLU A 396 -19.74 29.74 7.91
CA GLU A 396 -21.20 29.82 7.80
C GLU A 396 -21.87 28.68 8.57
N HIS A 397 -21.37 27.46 8.41
CA HIS A 397 -21.86 26.29 9.16
C HIS A 397 -21.70 26.46 10.68
N ASP A 398 -20.56 26.98 11.15
CA ASP A 398 -20.32 27.24 12.57
C ASP A 398 -21.20 28.36 13.12
N GLN A 399 -21.56 29.35 12.29
CA GLN A 399 -22.57 30.35 12.66
C GLN A 399 -23.94 29.72 12.83
N LEU A 400 -24.39 28.91 11.86
CA LEU A 400 -25.69 28.23 11.91
C LEU A 400 -25.77 27.26 13.11
N LEU A 401 -24.68 26.56 13.44
CA LEU A 401 -24.62 25.72 14.64
C LEU A 401 -24.80 26.54 15.92
N ARG A 402 -24.15 27.72 16.02
CA ARG A 402 -24.31 28.62 17.18
C ARG A 402 -25.73 29.16 17.29
N GLU A 403 -26.35 29.53 16.17
CA GLU A 403 -27.75 29.99 16.12
C GLU A 403 -28.71 28.88 16.57
N ARG A 404 -28.51 27.65 16.08
CA ARG A 404 -29.26 26.47 16.52
C ARG A 404 -29.12 26.26 18.03
N ASP A 405 -27.90 26.28 18.56
CA ASP A 405 -27.64 26.03 19.98
C ASP A 405 -28.24 27.12 20.87
N ASN A 406 -28.20 28.38 20.43
CA ASN A 406 -28.90 29.48 21.08
C ASN A 406 -30.41 29.23 21.12
N ALA A 407 -31.02 28.89 19.99
CA ALA A 407 -32.45 28.62 19.91
C ALA A 407 -32.87 27.44 20.80
N VAL A 408 -32.07 26.38 20.86
CA VAL A 408 -32.30 25.23 21.74
C VAL A 408 -32.27 25.66 23.21
N ARG A 409 -31.25 26.44 23.63
CA ARG A 409 -31.17 26.96 25.00
C ARG A 409 -32.36 27.84 25.37
N GLU A 410 -32.79 28.73 24.49
CA GLU A 410 -33.97 29.57 24.73
C GLU A 410 -35.23 28.72 24.94
N VAL A 411 -35.42 27.67 24.12
CA VAL A 411 -36.55 26.74 24.27
C VAL A 411 -36.46 25.98 25.59
N GLU A 412 -35.28 25.54 26.01
CA GLU A 412 -35.07 24.86 27.29
C GLU A 412 -35.35 25.78 28.48
N GLU A 413 -34.87 27.02 28.46
CA GLU A 413 -35.18 28.01 29.49
C GLU A 413 -36.68 28.31 29.57
N LEU A 414 -37.36 28.45 28.44
CA LEU A 414 -38.80 28.65 28.40
C LEU A 414 -39.55 27.44 28.97
N ARG A 415 -39.09 26.21 28.67
CA ARG A 415 -39.63 24.97 29.26
C ARG A 415 -39.40 24.93 30.77
N GLN A 416 -38.23 25.34 31.25
CA GLN A 416 -37.90 25.37 32.66
C GLN A 416 -38.72 26.43 33.42
N LYS A 417 -38.86 27.64 32.87
CA LYS A 417 -39.73 28.70 33.41
C LYS A 417 -41.19 28.24 33.43
N ARG A 418 -41.67 27.58 32.37
CA ARG A 418 -43.01 26.98 32.33
C ARG A 418 -43.16 25.90 33.40
N GLY A 419 -42.16 25.03 33.58
CA GLY A 419 -42.13 23.98 34.59
C GLY A 419 -42.12 24.53 36.03
N GLN A 420 -41.35 25.57 36.31
CA GLN A 420 -41.32 26.25 37.62
C GLN A 420 -42.63 26.99 37.90
N MET A 421 -43.17 27.72 36.93
CA MET A 421 -44.49 28.36 37.06
C MET A 421 -45.60 27.33 37.28
N LEU A 422 -45.56 26.20 36.56
CA LEU A 422 -46.47 25.08 36.77
C LEU A 422 -46.27 24.41 38.13
N SER A 423 -45.03 24.27 38.61
CA SER A 423 -44.75 23.79 39.95
C SER A 423 -45.32 24.72 41.01
N VAL A 424 -45.15 26.05 40.88
CA VAL A 424 -45.73 27.03 41.79
C VAL A 424 -47.26 26.95 41.77
N LEU A 425 -47.88 26.80 40.59
CA LEU A 425 -49.32 26.58 40.45
C LEU A 425 -49.78 25.26 41.08
N VAL A 426 -49.01 24.19 40.95
CA VAL A 426 -49.33 22.86 41.52
C VAL A 426 -49.14 22.84 43.03
N THR A 427 -48.09 23.46 43.58
CA THR A 427 -47.90 23.57 45.04
C THR A 427 -48.91 24.53 45.68
N ALA A 428 -49.37 25.55 44.94
CA ALA A 428 -50.47 26.44 45.35
C ALA A 428 -51.87 25.79 45.17
N MET A 429 -51.98 24.74 44.35
CA MET A 429 -53.20 23.93 44.16
C MET A 429 -53.12 22.65 44.99
N HIS A 430 -53.04 22.77 46.32
CA HIS A 430 -53.82 21.85 47.15
C HIS A 430 -55.28 22.33 47.08
N CYS A 431 -55.93 22.14 45.93
CA CYS A 431 -57.35 22.43 45.78
C CYS A 431 -58.17 21.28 46.38
N GLU A 432 -58.06 21.13 47.69
CA GLU A 432 -59.09 20.45 48.47
C GLU A 432 -60.28 21.41 48.58
N PHE A 433 -61.42 20.97 48.05
CA PHE A 433 -62.69 21.65 48.23
C PHE A 433 -63.38 21.06 49.46
N SER A 434 -64.02 21.91 50.26
CA SER A 434 -64.86 21.43 51.38
C SER A 434 -66.19 20.87 50.87
N SER A 435 -66.83 19.95 51.62
CA SER A 435 -68.15 19.43 51.24
C SER A 435 -69.17 20.57 51.11
N SER A 436 -69.10 21.57 51.98
CA SER A 436 -69.99 22.74 51.95
C SER A 436 -69.85 23.59 50.68
N GLU A 437 -68.63 23.79 50.17
CA GLU A 437 -68.40 24.49 48.90
C GLU A 437 -69.03 23.72 47.73
N VAL A 438 -68.85 22.39 47.70
CA VAL A 438 -69.38 21.51 46.65
C VAL A 438 -70.92 21.46 46.68
N GLU A 439 -71.51 21.32 47.87
CA GLU A 439 -72.96 21.33 48.07
C GLU A 439 -73.58 22.66 47.63
N SER A 440 -72.96 23.78 48.03
CA SER A 440 -73.43 25.10 47.62
C SER A 440 -73.32 25.30 46.10
N ALA A 441 -72.23 24.84 45.48
CA ALA A 441 -72.00 24.99 44.04
C ALA A 441 -72.95 24.14 43.18
N THR A 442 -73.52 23.08 43.75
CA THR A 442 -74.43 22.15 43.09
C THR A 442 -75.89 22.32 43.53
N GLU A 443 -76.20 23.36 44.31
CA GLU A 443 -77.52 23.59 44.91
C GLU A 443 -78.04 22.33 45.64
N ASN A 444 -77.21 21.74 46.50
CA ASN A 444 -77.44 20.45 47.16
C ASN A 444 -77.68 19.31 46.16
N PHE A 445 -76.82 19.21 45.15
CA PHE A 445 -76.90 18.18 44.10
C PHE A 445 -78.25 18.15 43.37
N SER A 446 -78.80 19.33 43.06
CA SER A 446 -80.07 19.47 42.37
C SER A 446 -80.08 18.76 41.01
N ASN A 447 -81.18 18.06 40.68
CA ASN A 447 -81.35 17.40 39.39
C ASN A 447 -81.35 18.37 38.20
N SER A 448 -81.64 19.67 38.41
CA SER A 448 -81.55 20.68 37.35
C SER A 448 -80.12 20.96 36.88
N LEU A 449 -79.13 20.69 37.73
CA LEU A 449 -77.71 20.90 37.45
C LEU A 449 -76.99 19.62 37.05
N LYS A 450 -77.68 18.48 37.03
CA LYS A 450 -77.13 17.19 36.62
C LYS A 450 -76.89 17.18 35.11
N ILE A 451 -75.64 16.99 34.70
CA ILE A 451 -75.21 16.99 33.28
C ILE A 451 -74.82 15.60 32.77
N GLY A 452 -74.66 14.61 33.65
CA GLY A 452 -74.37 13.25 33.24
C GLY A 452 -74.54 12.25 34.37
N GLU A 453 -74.87 11.01 34.02
CA GLU A 453 -74.94 9.88 34.93
C GLU A 453 -74.36 8.64 34.24
N GLY A 454 -73.43 7.96 34.90
CA GLY A 454 -72.82 6.74 34.38
C GLY A 454 -72.54 5.72 35.47
N GLY A 455 -71.86 4.62 35.11
CA GLY A 455 -71.49 3.56 36.06
C GLY A 455 -70.62 4.05 37.25
N PHE A 456 -69.94 5.18 37.07
CA PHE A 456 -68.99 5.76 38.03
C PHE A 456 -69.57 6.92 38.87
N GLY A 457 -70.87 7.21 38.76
CA GLY A 457 -71.54 8.25 39.54
C GLY A 457 -72.21 9.34 38.71
N CYS A 458 -72.54 10.43 39.38
CA CYS A 458 -73.29 11.55 38.82
C CYS A 458 -72.36 12.74 38.61
N VAL A 459 -72.51 13.44 37.48
CA VAL A 459 -71.77 14.66 37.18
C VAL A 459 -72.73 15.84 37.18
N TYR A 460 -72.40 16.85 37.97
CA TYR A 460 -73.16 18.09 38.12
C TYR A 460 -72.37 19.26 37.57
N LYS A 461 -73.06 20.21 36.94
CA LYS A 461 -72.50 21.52 36.60
C LYS A 461 -72.62 22.42 37.81
N GLY A 462 -71.52 23.04 38.23
CA GLY A 462 -71.52 23.96 39.35
C GLY A 462 -70.66 25.19 39.10
N ILE A 463 -70.76 26.16 40.01
CA ILE A 463 -69.87 27.33 40.04
C ILE A 463 -69.06 27.26 41.34
N LEU A 464 -67.77 26.95 41.24
CA LEU A 464 -66.84 26.95 42.37
C LEU A 464 -65.85 28.10 42.20
N ARG A 465 -65.74 28.98 43.21
CA ARG A 465 -64.80 30.12 43.22
C ARG A 465 -64.85 30.95 41.92
N ASN A 466 -66.06 31.27 41.44
CA ASN A 466 -66.34 31.97 40.18
C ASN A 466 -65.90 31.24 38.89
N MET A 467 -65.56 29.95 38.94
CA MET A 467 -65.29 29.11 37.78
C MET A 467 -66.45 28.13 37.55
N THR A 468 -66.87 27.99 36.29
CA THR A 468 -67.81 26.92 35.91
C THR A 468 -67.05 25.60 35.86
N VAL A 469 -67.54 24.60 36.58
CA VAL A 469 -66.86 23.32 36.79
C VAL A 469 -67.81 22.14 36.59
N ALA A 470 -67.23 20.97 36.30
CA ALA A 470 -67.92 19.69 36.30
C ALA A 470 -67.56 18.92 37.57
N ILE A 471 -68.55 18.68 38.42
CA ILE A 471 -68.41 18.09 39.75
C ILE A 471 -68.91 16.65 39.67
N LYS A 472 -67.99 15.68 39.69
CA LYS A 472 -68.27 14.24 39.63
C LYS A 472 -68.33 13.68 41.05
N VAL A 473 -69.52 13.28 41.46
CA VAL A 473 -69.78 12.63 42.75
C VAL A 473 -69.75 11.12 42.54
N LEU A 474 -68.81 10.45 43.20
CA LEU A 474 -68.67 9.00 43.11
C LEU A 474 -69.72 8.31 44.00
N ARG A 475 -70.21 7.13 43.59
CA ARG A 475 -71.20 6.40 44.39
C ARG A 475 -70.52 5.75 45.61
N PRO A 476 -70.99 6.01 46.85
CA PRO A 476 -70.40 5.40 48.05
C PRO A 476 -70.65 3.89 48.14
N ASP A 477 -71.75 3.38 47.57
CA ASP A 477 -72.16 1.97 47.70
C ASP A 477 -71.43 0.98 46.77
N SER A 478 -70.43 1.45 46.01
CA SER A 478 -69.63 0.59 45.13
C SER A 478 -68.32 0.21 45.82
N LEU A 479 -68.04 -1.10 45.96
CA LEU A 479 -66.79 -1.66 46.52
C LEU A 479 -65.51 -1.14 45.83
N GLN A 480 -65.64 -0.48 44.67
CA GLN A 480 -64.56 0.11 43.89
C GLN A 480 -64.45 1.65 43.98
N GLY A 481 -65.43 2.35 44.57
CA GLY A 481 -65.54 3.81 44.49
C GLY A 481 -64.38 4.57 45.15
N GLN A 482 -63.97 4.15 46.36
CA GLN A 482 -62.86 4.77 47.10
C GLN A 482 -61.51 4.56 46.40
N SER A 483 -61.24 3.34 45.94
CA SER A 483 -60.00 3.03 45.22
C SER A 483 -59.91 3.77 43.88
N GLN A 484 -61.05 3.96 43.20
CA GLN A 484 -61.12 4.75 41.97
C GLN A 484 -60.88 6.24 42.24
N PHE A 485 -61.44 6.79 43.32
CA PHE A 485 -61.15 8.15 43.76
C PHE A 485 -59.65 8.38 43.97
N GLU A 486 -59.01 7.54 44.77
CA GLU A 486 -57.58 7.66 45.09
C GLU A 486 -56.69 7.51 43.85
N GLN A 487 -57.01 6.56 42.96
CA GLN A 487 -56.30 6.38 41.70
C GLN A 487 -56.46 7.58 40.76
N GLU A 488 -57.70 8.06 40.56
CA GLU A 488 -57.97 9.22 39.70
C GLU A 488 -57.26 10.46 40.24
N VAL A 489 -57.29 10.73 41.56
CA VAL A 489 -56.55 11.83 42.17
C VAL A 489 -55.05 11.66 42.00
N SER A 490 -54.50 10.47 42.30
CA SER A 490 -53.05 10.24 42.23
C SER A 490 -52.48 10.35 40.80
N ILE A 491 -53.26 9.94 39.80
CA ILE A 491 -52.81 9.94 38.39
C ILE A 491 -53.08 11.31 37.76
N LEU A 492 -54.31 11.81 37.84
CA LEU A 492 -54.73 13.01 37.12
C LEU A 492 -54.19 14.30 37.74
N SER A 493 -53.79 14.30 39.02
CA SER A 493 -53.03 15.42 39.59
C SER A 493 -51.65 15.59 38.94
N ARG A 494 -51.09 14.53 38.33
CA ARG A 494 -49.73 14.51 37.76
C ARG A 494 -49.69 14.60 36.24
N VAL A 495 -50.84 14.48 35.57
CA VAL A 495 -50.92 14.42 34.10
C VAL A 495 -51.69 15.63 33.57
N ARG A 496 -51.08 16.37 32.63
CA ARG A 496 -51.75 17.41 31.85
C ARG A 496 -51.48 17.19 30.36
N HIS A 497 -52.53 17.01 29.57
CA HIS A 497 -52.44 16.78 28.13
C HIS A 497 -53.52 17.57 27.39
N PRO A 498 -53.25 18.17 26.21
CA PRO A 498 -54.24 18.95 25.45
C PRO A 498 -55.54 18.21 25.07
N HIS A 499 -55.53 16.88 25.15
CA HIS A 499 -56.67 16.01 24.82
C HIS A 499 -57.20 15.20 26.02
N LEU A 500 -56.83 15.57 27.25
CA LEU A 500 -57.34 14.97 28.48
C LEU A 500 -57.99 16.05 29.35
N VAL A 501 -59.14 15.75 29.95
CA VAL A 501 -59.85 16.67 30.85
C VAL A 501 -59.00 16.94 32.09
N THR A 502 -58.82 18.20 32.44
CA THR A 502 -58.01 18.63 33.58
C THR A 502 -58.78 18.45 34.90
N LEU A 503 -58.21 17.70 35.84
CA LEU A 503 -58.66 17.66 37.23
C LEU A 503 -58.21 18.96 37.92
N LEU A 504 -59.17 19.75 38.41
CA LEU A 504 -58.93 21.02 39.10
C LEU A 504 -58.74 20.83 40.60
N GLY A 505 -59.39 19.82 41.19
CA GLY A 505 -59.27 19.49 42.60
C GLY A 505 -60.20 18.38 43.02
N ALA A 506 -60.25 18.09 44.32
CA ALA A 506 -61.07 17.03 44.87
C ALA A 506 -61.61 17.42 46.25
N CYS A 507 -62.72 16.79 46.66
CA CYS A 507 -63.24 16.85 48.02
C CYS A 507 -63.23 15.43 48.58
N SER A 508 -62.33 15.17 49.53
CA SER A 508 -62.19 13.86 50.17
C SER A 508 -63.39 13.52 51.06
N GLU A 509 -64.03 14.54 51.67
CA GLU A 509 -65.18 14.37 52.57
C GLU A 509 -66.41 13.77 51.86
N SER A 510 -66.67 14.22 50.62
CA SER A 510 -67.82 13.79 49.81
C SER A 510 -67.43 12.87 48.65
N SER A 511 -66.17 12.40 48.59
CA SER A 511 -65.62 11.61 47.48
C SER A 511 -65.94 12.20 46.10
N THR A 512 -65.69 13.51 45.97
CA THR A 512 -66.06 14.30 44.79
C THR A 512 -64.82 14.78 44.03
N LEU A 513 -64.84 14.67 42.71
CA LEU A 513 -63.79 15.15 41.81
C LEU A 513 -64.28 16.37 41.05
N VAL A 514 -63.46 17.42 40.98
CA VAL A 514 -63.80 18.68 40.32
C VAL A 514 -62.94 18.82 39.07
N TYR A 515 -63.58 18.82 37.91
CA TYR A 515 -62.94 18.98 36.60
C TYR A 515 -63.28 20.33 35.98
N GLU A 516 -62.48 20.72 34.99
CA GLU A 516 -62.88 21.79 34.09
C GLU A 516 -64.18 21.45 33.36
N PHE A 517 -65.07 22.43 33.23
CA PHE A 517 -66.31 22.24 32.49
C PHE A 517 -66.08 22.40 30.99
N LEU A 518 -66.37 21.36 30.21
CA LEU A 518 -66.34 21.40 28.75
C LEU A 518 -67.76 21.63 28.20
N PRO A 519 -68.04 22.78 27.54
CA PRO A 519 -69.40 23.17 27.17
C PRO A 519 -69.98 22.37 26.00
N ASN A 520 -69.16 21.66 25.23
CA ASN A 520 -69.57 20.97 24.01
C ASN A 520 -70.13 19.57 24.25
N GLY A 521 -70.24 19.11 25.50
CA GLY A 521 -70.76 17.79 25.85
C GLY A 521 -69.77 16.65 25.59
N SER A 522 -70.25 15.42 25.75
CA SER A 522 -69.46 14.20 25.60
C SER A 522 -69.45 13.70 24.15
N LEU A 523 -68.48 12.85 23.79
CA LEU A 523 -68.48 12.19 22.49
C LEU A 523 -69.73 11.31 22.27
N GLU A 524 -70.27 10.73 23.35
CA GLU A 524 -71.50 9.94 23.32
C GLU A 524 -72.69 10.77 22.84
N ASP A 525 -72.78 12.05 23.25
CA ASP A 525 -73.82 12.98 22.79
C ASP A 525 -73.79 13.19 21.27
N PHE A 526 -72.59 13.20 20.67
CA PHE A 526 -72.41 13.30 19.22
C PHE A 526 -72.62 11.98 18.47
N LEU A 527 -72.58 10.84 19.16
CA LEU A 527 -72.80 9.51 18.58
C LEU A 527 -74.26 9.06 18.67
N MET A 528 -74.99 9.44 19.73
CA MET A 528 -76.32 8.91 20.05
C MET A 528 -77.49 9.87 19.76
N CYS A 529 -77.26 11.19 19.66
CA CYS A 529 -78.38 12.15 19.59
C CYS A 529 -78.77 12.52 18.14
N SER A 530 -80.02 12.27 17.75
CA SER A 530 -80.55 12.52 16.39
C SER A 530 -80.86 14.00 16.07
N ASP A 531 -80.95 14.88 17.08
CA ASP A 531 -81.43 16.27 16.91
C ASP A 531 -80.32 17.34 16.94
N LYS A 532 -79.05 16.96 17.06
CA LYS A 532 -77.89 17.86 16.89
C LYS A 532 -77.04 17.40 15.71
N ARG A 533 -77.48 17.68 14.47
CA ARG A 533 -76.66 17.46 13.25
C ARG A 533 -75.51 18.49 13.18
N GLN A 534 -74.48 18.28 13.97
CA GLN A 534 -73.11 18.49 13.51
C GLN A 534 -72.41 17.16 13.61
N THR A 535 -72.58 16.34 12.57
CA THR A 535 -71.85 15.08 12.44
C THR A 535 -70.36 15.41 12.36
N LEU A 536 -69.58 14.84 13.29
CA LEU A 536 -68.11 14.93 13.25
C LEU A 536 -67.63 14.51 11.85
N THR A 537 -66.86 15.37 11.18
CA THR A 537 -66.34 15.08 9.83
C THR A 537 -65.38 13.89 9.88
N TRP A 538 -65.21 13.18 8.77
CA TRP A 538 -64.30 12.03 8.70
C TRP A 538 -62.86 12.38 9.11
N GLN A 539 -62.36 13.56 8.71
CA GLN A 539 -61.06 14.07 9.14
C GLN A 539 -60.99 14.32 10.66
N ALA A 540 -62.05 14.87 11.26
CA ALA A 540 -62.11 15.05 12.71
C ALA A 540 -62.12 13.70 13.45
N ARG A 541 -62.84 12.71 12.93
CA ARG A 541 -62.86 11.35 13.49
C ARG A 541 -61.49 10.67 13.45
N ILE A 542 -60.76 10.77 12.33
CA ILE A 542 -59.40 10.22 12.22
C ILE A 542 -58.46 10.88 13.23
N ARG A 543 -58.55 12.22 13.41
CA ARG A 543 -57.73 12.95 14.39
C ARG A 543 -58.07 12.64 15.85
N ILE A 544 -59.28 12.15 16.14
CA ILE A 544 -59.67 11.72 17.49
C ILE A 544 -59.15 10.30 17.78
N ILE A 545 -58.98 9.45 16.76
CA ILE A 545 -58.49 8.07 16.90
C ILE A 545 -56.96 7.99 16.94
N ALA A 546 -56.28 8.85 16.18
CA ALA A 546 -54.81 8.94 16.14
C ALA A 546 -54.26 9.69 17.35
#